data_AF-W2V2P2-F1
#
_entry.id   AF-W2V2P2-F1
#
_cell.length_a   1.000
_cell.length_b   1.000
_cell.length_c   1.000
_cell.angle_alpha   90.00
_cell.angle_beta   90.00
_cell.angle_gamma   90.00
#
_symmetry.space_group_name_H-M   'P 1'
#
loop_
_entity.id
_entity.type
_entity.pdbx_description
1 polymer ?
#
loop_
_entity_poly.entity_id
_entity_poly.type
_entity_poly.pdbx_seq_one_letter_code
_entity_poly.pdbx_strand_id
1 'polypeptide(L)'
;MVSINRVTLLGRVGKDPEVRSTTSGNKIVSFSVATSSYWVDKFSNEKHEKTEWHNVVVFSPGLVSIIERSLAKGHRVYIEGSLQTRKWQDKMGNPRYTTEVVLQGLHSNLIILEKKASDNMSHPMGDSRDIDTHTPNDIQKAIEDKLDKELKDELDDDSLPF
;
A
#
# COMPACT_ATOMS: atom_id res chain seq x y z
N MET A 1 -7.73 12.32 -37.28
CA MET A 1 -6.83 12.91 -36.25
C MET A 1 -6.28 11.81 -35.39
N VAL A 2 -5.06 11.96 -34.89
CA VAL A 2 -4.42 11.06 -33.93
C VAL A 2 -4.69 11.60 -32.52
N SER A 3 -5.07 10.75 -31.58
CA SER A 3 -5.28 11.10 -30.17
C SER A 3 -4.61 10.08 -29.25
N ILE A 4 -4.37 10.46 -27.99
CA ILE A 4 -3.76 9.59 -26.98
C ILE A 4 -4.77 9.39 -25.85
N ASN A 5 -5.10 8.13 -25.57
CA ASN A 5 -5.85 7.71 -24.40
C ASN A 5 -5.00 6.69 -23.65
N ARG A 6 -4.44 7.10 -22.51
CA ARG A 6 -3.56 6.28 -21.69
C ARG A 6 -3.80 6.55 -20.21
N VAL A 7 -3.95 5.48 -19.45
CA VAL A 7 -4.08 5.50 -17.99
C VAL A 7 -2.92 4.71 -17.42
N THR A 8 -2.26 5.28 -16.41
CA THR A 8 -1.24 4.58 -15.63
C THR A 8 -1.66 4.60 -14.16
N LEU A 9 -1.75 3.43 -13.54
CA LEU A 9 -2.08 3.29 -12.12
C LEU A 9 -1.01 2.49 -11.39
N LEU A 10 -0.71 2.90 -10.17
CA LEU A 10 0.03 2.12 -9.20
C LEU A 10 -0.79 2.06 -7.92
N GLY A 11 -1.38 0.91 -7.64
CA GLY A 11 -2.37 0.79 -6.57
C GLY A 11 -2.46 -0.61 -5.99
N ARG A 12 -3.45 -0.82 -5.13
CA ARG A 12 -3.71 -2.13 -4.49
C ARG A 12 -5.02 -2.72 -4.95
N VAL A 13 -5.02 -4.03 -5.20
CA VAL A 13 -6.22 -4.78 -5.56
C VAL A 13 -7.17 -4.84 -4.35
N GLY A 14 -8.42 -4.41 -4.54
CA GLY A 14 -9.42 -4.34 -3.46
C GLY A 14 -10.11 -5.66 -3.12
N LYS A 15 -10.30 -6.49 -4.13
CA LYS A 15 -10.96 -7.81 -4.04
C LYS A 15 -10.34 -8.77 -5.04
N ASP A 16 -10.53 -10.06 -4.81
CA ASP A 16 -10.01 -11.07 -5.74
C ASP A 16 -10.57 -10.87 -7.15
N PRO A 17 -9.77 -11.11 -8.20
CA PRO A 17 -10.21 -10.88 -9.57
C PRO A 17 -11.36 -11.79 -9.97
N GLU A 18 -12.37 -11.21 -10.59
CA GLU A 18 -13.53 -11.94 -11.11
C GLU A 18 -13.28 -12.34 -12.56
N VAL A 19 -13.30 -13.65 -12.82
CA VAL A 19 -13.15 -14.22 -14.16
C VAL A 19 -14.52 -14.51 -14.75
N ARG A 20 -14.75 -14.09 -15.99
CA ARG A 20 -15.95 -14.41 -16.76
C ARG A 20 -15.57 -14.94 -18.13
N SER A 21 -16.27 -15.98 -18.57
CA SER A 21 -16.15 -16.51 -19.94
C SER A 21 -17.20 -15.87 -20.83
N THR A 22 -16.79 -15.43 -22.02
CA THR A 22 -17.69 -14.92 -23.06
C THR A 22 -18.27 -16.06 -23.90
N THR A 23 -19.35 -15.79 -24.63
CA THR A 23 -19.97 -16.75 -25.56
C THR A 23 -19.00 -17.25 -26.64
N SER A 24 -17.98 -16.45 -26.98
CA SER A 24 -16.93 -16.80 -27.94
C SER A 24 -15.80 -17.65 -27.34
N GLY A 25 -15.89 -18.02 -26.05
CA GLY A 25 -14.86 -18.80 -25.34
C GLY A 25 -13.69 -17.97 -24.78
N ASN A 26 -13.63 -16.67 -25.06
CA ASN A 26 -12.61 -15.79 -24.50
C ASN A 26 -12.91 -15.51 -23.02
N LYS A 27 -11.87 -15.48 -22.19
CA LYS A 27 -11.98 -15.07 -20.79
C LYS A 27 -11.74 -13.57 -20.62
N ILE A 28 -12.49 -12.97 -19.72
CA ILE A 28 -12.37 -11.57 -19.31
C ILE A 28 -12.15 -11.57 -17.79
N VAL A 29 -11.24 -10.73 -17.32
CA VAL A 29 -11.02 -10.55 -15.89
C VAL A 29 -11.36 -9.12 -15.48
N SER A 30 -12.02 -8.96 -14.33
CA SER A 30 -12.32 -7.65 -13.75
C SER A 30 -11.99 -7.58 -12.27
N PHE A 31 -11.42 -6.46 -11.81
CA PHE A 31 -11.09 -6.22 -10.41
C PHE A 31 -11.05 -4.71 -10.11
N SER A 32 -11.00 -4.36 -8.82
CA SER A 32 -10.87 -2.97 -8.37
C SER A 32 -9.47 -2.66 -7.86
N VAL A 33 -9.00 -1.44 -8.11
CA VAL A 33 -7.70 -0.93 -7.64
C VAL A 33 -7.88 0.36 -6.86
N ALA A 34 -7.38 0.37 -5.64
CA ALA A 34 -7.31 1.56 -4.79
C ALA A 34 -6.01 2.34 -5.04
N THR A 35 -6.12 3.66 -5.16
CA THR A 35 -4.99 4.60 -5.09
C THR A 35 -5.30 5.68 -4.06
N SER A 36 -4.34 6.02 -3.21
CA SER A 36 -4.52 7.05 -2.18
C SER A 36 -3.66 8.29 -2.49
N SER A 37 -4.22 9.48 -2.28
CA SER A 37 -3.49 10.74 -2.24
C SER A 37 -3.55 11.34 -0.83
N TYR A 38 -2.44 11.95 -0.41
CA TYR A 38 -2.33 12.65 0.87
C TYR A 38 -2.05 14.12 0.58
N TRP A 39 -2.75 15.01 1.27
CA TRP A 39 -2.48 16.45 1.20
C TRP A 39 -2.73 17.11 2.56
N VAL A 40 -2.13 18.27 2.76
CA VAL A 40 -2.35 19.11 3.94
C VAL A 40 -3.27 20.25 3.52
N ASP A 41 -4.36 20.45 4.25
CA ASP A 41 -5.24 21.60 4.03
C ASP A 41 -4.52 22.89 4.43
N LYS A 42 -4.57 23.90 3.56
CA LYS A 42 -3.79 25.13 3.73
C LYS A 42 -4.34 26.05 4.82
N PHE A 43 -5.61 25.90 5.20
CA PHE A 43 -6.28 26.76 6.17
C PHE A 43 -6.35 26.11 7.54
N SER A 44 -6.64 24.80 7.62
CA SER A 44 -6.70 24.08 8.90
C SER A 44 -5.37 23.45 9.32
N ASN A 45 -4.39 23.34 8.40
CA ASN A 45 -3.14 22.60 8.60
C ASN A 45 -3.35 21.11 8.94
N GLU A 46 -4.54 20.57 8.62
CA GLU A 46 -4.89 19.17 8.85
C GLU A 46 -4.42 18.29 7.70
N LYS A 47 -4.03 17.05 8.02
CA LYS A 47 -3.68 16.02 7.03
C LYS A 47 -4.95 15.33 6.56
N HIS A 48 -5.17 15.31 5.25
CA HIS A 48 -6.25 14.58 4.61
C HIS A 48 -5.71 13.43 3.76
N GLU A 49 -6.51 12.38 3.66
CA GLU A 49 -6.31 11.24 2.77
C GLU A 49 -7.57 11.03 1.93
N LYS A 50 -7.39 10.76 0.63
CA LYS A 50 -8.48 10.35 -0.26
C LYS A 50 -8.07 9.11 -1.02
N THR A 51 -8.90 8.09 -0.93
CA THR A 51 -8.76 6.86 -1.71
C THR A 51 -9.72 6.87 -2.88
N GLU A 52 -9.20 6.63 -4.08
CA GLU A 52 -10.00 6.44 -5.28
C GLU A 52 -9.97 5.00 -5.77
N TRP A 53 -11.13 4.53 -6.21
CA TRP A 53 -11.36 3.16 -6.65
C TRP A 53 -11.55 3.10 -8.17
N HIS A 54 -10.70 2.31 -8.82
CA HIS A 54 -10.64 2.17 -10.27
C HIS A 54 -11.13 0.78 -10.65
N ASN A 55 -12.13 0.69 -11.52
CA ASN A 55 -12.54 -0.59 -12.10
C ASN A 55 -11.64 -0.91 -13.28
N VAL A 56 -10.97 -2.06 -13.23
CA VAL A 56 -10.08 -2.54 -14.27
C VAL A 56 -10.72 -3.73 -14.97
N VAL A 57 -10.72 -3.71 -16.30
CA VAL A 57 -11.24 -4.80 -17.15
C VAL A 57 -10.15 -5.24 -18.12
N VAL A 58 -9.83 -6.52 -18.12
CA VAL A 58 -8.73 -7.09 -18.89
C VAL A 58 -9.30 -8.06 -19.92
N PHE A 59 -9.05 -7.73 -21.19
CA PHE A 59 -9.41 -8.55 -22.35
C PHE A 59 -8.18 -9.24 -22.98
N SER A 60 -6.98 -8.73 -22.71
CA SER A 60 -5.73 -9.30 -23.25
C SER A 60 -5.51 -10.74 -22.75
N PRO A 61 -5.52 -11.77 -23.63
CA PRO A 61 -5.47 -13.17 -23.21
C PRO A 61 -4.22 -13.53 -22.40
N GLY A 62 -3.08 -12.92 -22.75
CA GLY A 62 -1.81 -13.12 -22.04
C GLY A 62 -1.88 -12.60 -20.60
N LEU A 63 -2.46 -11.42 -20.40
CA LEU A 63 -2.62 -10.83 -19.06
C LEU A 63 -3.65 -11.59 -18.24
N VAL A 64 -4.78 -12.00 -18.86
CA VAL A 64 -5.81 -12.80 -18.18
C VAL A 64 -5.20 -14.05 -17.54
N SER A 65 -4.39 -14.79 -18.30
CA SER A 65 -3.76 -16.03 -17.82
C SER A 65 -2.84 -15.80 -16.59
N ILE A 66 -2.12 -14.67 -16.56
CA ILE A 66 -1.24 -14.31 -15.43
C ILE A 66 -2.06 -13.91 -14.21
N ILE A 67 -3.09 -13.07 -14.43
CA ILE A 67 -3.96 -12.57 -13.37
C ILE A 67 -4.70 -13.72 -12.68
N GLU A 68 -5.25 -14.67 -13.45
CA GLU A 68 -5.95 -15.83 -12.90
C GLU A 68 -5.09 -16.68 -11.95
N ARG A 69 -3.79 -16.79 -12.23
CA ARG A 69 -2.88 -17.64 -11.45
C ARG A 69 -2.24 -16.92 -10.28
N SER A 70 -2.03 -15.61 -10.40
CA SER A 70 -1.10 -14.90 -9.52
C SER A 70 -1.67 -13.65 -8.84
N LEU A 71 -2.79 -13.10 -9.31
CA LEU A 71 -3.35 -11.90 -8.71
C LEU A 71 -4.40 -12.23 -7.65
N ALA A 72 -4.24 -11.64 -6.46
CA ALA A 72 -5.16 -11.78 -5.35
C ALA A 72 -5.41 -10.42 -4.68
N LYS A 73 -6.44 -10.37 -3.83
CA LYS A 73 -6.73 -9.21 -3.00
C LYS A 73 -5.49 -8.72 -2.24
N GLY A 74 -5.27 -7.42 -2.24
CA GLY A 74 -4.19 -6.75 -1.53
C GLY A 74 -2.86 -6.67 -2.28
N HIS A 75 -2.69 -7.41 -3.39
CA HIS A 75 -1.52 -7.29 -4.25
C HIS A 75 -1.38 -5.86 -4.75
N ARG A 76 -0.13 -5.37 -4.83
CA ARG A 76 0.17 -4.09 -5.44
C ARG A 76 0.32 -4.32 -6.94
N VAL A 77 -0.18 -3.42 -7.76
CA VAL A 77 -0.17 -3.58 -9.22
C VAL A 77 0.20 -2.28 -9.90
N TYR A 78 1.07 -2.38 -10.91
CA TYR A 78 1.23 -1.37 -11.95
C TYR A 78 0.32 -1.75 -13.11
N ILE A 79 -0.41 -0.78 -13.65
CA ILE A 79 -1.36 -0.98 -14.74
C ILE A 79 -1.19 0.13 -15.76
N GLU A 80 -1.12 -0.25 -17.03
CA GLU A 80 -1.22 0.64 -18.17
C GLU A 80 -2.35 0.19 -19.10
N GLY A 81 -3.28 1.09 -19.39
CA GLY A 81 -4.45 0.81 -20.22
C GLY A 81 -5.07 2.08 -20.78
N SER A 82 -6.36 2.04 -21.09
CA SER A 82 -7.13 3.17 -21.63
C SER A 82 -8.43 3.37 -20.87
N LEU A 83 -8.94 4.60 -20.79
CA LEU A 83 -10.29 4.85 -20.25
C LEU A 83 -11.33 4.50 -21.30
N GLN A 84 -12.35 3.74 -20.90
CA GLN A 84 -13.54 3.53 -21.69
C GLN A 84 -14.79 3.75 -20.85
N THR A 85 -15.75 4.50 -21.39
CA THR A 85 -17.06 4.69 -20.75
C THR A 85 -18.10 3.95 -21.56
N ARG A 86 -18.75 2.97 -20.95
CA ARG A 86 -19.87 2.24 -21.58
C ARG A 86 -21.20 2.67 -20.99
N LYS A 87 -22.21 2.74 -21.86
CA LYS A 87 -23.61 2.92 -21.48
C LYS A 87 -24.27 1.55 -21.35
N TRP A 88 -25.03 1.34 -20.28
CA TRP A 88 -25.84 0.14 -20.06
C TRP A 88 -27.17 0.53 -19.41
N GLN A 89 -28.14 -0.37 -19.39
CA GLN A 89 -29.43 -0.14 -18.73
C GLN A 89 -29.51 -0.95 -17.45
N ASP A 90 -29.99 -0.33 -16.37
CA ASP A 90 -30.28 -1.06 -15.14
C ASP A 90 -31.55 -1.92 -15.27
N LYS A 91 -31.91 -2.64 -14.21
CA LYS A 91 -33.10 -3.51 -14.18
C LYS A 91 -34.41 -2.76 -14.39
N MET A 92 -34.42 -1.44 -14.20
CA MET A 92 -35.59 -0.57 -14.38
C MET A 92 -35.59 0.12 -15.75
N GLY A 93 -34.60 -0.16 -16.62
CA GLY A 93 -34.46 0.44 -17.95
C GLY A 93 -33.76 1.80 -17.98
N ASN A 94 -33.27 2.31 -16.84
CA ASN A 94 -32.63 3.63 -16.80
C ASN A 94 -31.21 3.56 -17.39
N PRO A 95 -30.77 4.55 -18.18
CA PRO A 95 -29.42 4.60 -18.70
C PRO A 95 -28.41 4.85 -17.57
N ARG A 96 -27.39 4.01 -17.50
CA ARG A 96 -26.24 4.12 -16.58
C ARG A 96 -24.95 4.19 -17.39
N TYR A 97 -23.98 4.89 -16.85
CA TYR A 97 -22.65 5.00 -17.43
C TYR A 97 -21.63 4.42 -16.45
N THR A 98 -20.65 3.71 -16.97
CA THR A 98 -19.55 3.18 -16.17
C THR A 98 -18.26 3.42 -16.92
N THR A 99 -17.34 4.10 -16.24
CA THR A 99 -15.99 4.35 -16.73
C THR A 99 -15.06 3.28 -16.15
N GLU A 100 -14.30 2.62 -17.02
CA GLU A 100 -13.44 1.49 -16.70
C GLU A 100 -12.04 1.72 -17.32
N VAL A 101 -11.01 1.22 -16.65
CA VAL A 101 -9.66 1.12 -17.20
C VAL A 101 -9.55 -0.20 -17.95
N VAL A 102 -9.45 -0.13 -19.27
CA VAL A 102 -9.49 -1.29 -20.15
C VAL A 102 -8.11 -1.65 -20.67
N LEU A 103 -7.73 -2.90 -20.47
CA LEU A 103 -6.49 -3.51 -20.96
C LEU A 103 -6.82 -4.39 -22.16
N GLN A 104 -6.66 -3.82 -23.34
CA GLN A 104 -6.89 -4.46 -24.63
C GLN A 104 -5.83 -3.99 -25.63
N GLY A 105 -5.39 -4.90 -26.51
CA GLY A 105 -4.42 -4.59 -27.56
C GLY A 105 -2.97 -4.44 -27.06
N LEU A 106 -2.11 -3.98 -27.97
CA LEU A 106 -0.65 -4.00 -27.81
C LEU A 106 -0.11 -3.05 -26.73
N HIS A 107 -0.85 -1.98 -26.39
CA HIS A 107 -0.41 -0.97 -25.41
C HIS A 107 -0.90 -1.24 -23.99
N SER A 108 -1.39 -2.45 -23.71
CA SER A 108 -1.83 -2.84 -22.36
C SER A 108 -0.72 -3.54 -21.59
N ASN A 109 -0.51 -3.14 -20.32
CA ASN A 109 0.51 -3.72 -19.45
C ASN A 109 -0.03 -3.89 -18.03
N LEU A 110 0.37 -4.97 -17.37
CA LEU A 110 0.11 -5.18 -15.95
C LEU A 110 1.32 -5.88 -15.32
N ILE A 111 1.80 -5.32 -14.22
CA ILE A 111 2.86 -5.91 -13.41
C ILE A 111 2.31 -6.11 -12.01
N ILE A 112 2.35 -7.35 -11.54
CA ILE A 112 2.03 -7.69 -10.16
C ILE A 112 3.26 -7.41 -9.33
N LEU A 113 3.13 -6.50 -8.37
CA LEU A 113 4.15 -6.17 -7.40
C LEU A 113 3.82 -6.93 -6.11
N GLU A 114 4.86 -7.48 -5.49
CA GLU A 114 4.71 -8.38 -4.34
C GLU A 114 3.80 -7.83 -3.24
N LYS A 115 3.14 -8.76 -2.57
CA LYS A 115 2.44 -8.50 -1.32
C LYS A 115 3.49 -8.01 -0.32
N LYS A 116 3.32 -6.80 0.23
CA LYS A 116 4.03 -6.42 1.47
C LYS A 116 3.80 -7.59 2.43
N ALA A 117 4.84 -8.34 2.76
CA ALA A 117 4.75 -9.40 3.76
C ALA A 117 4.02 -8.79 4.95
N SER A 118 2.88 -9.39 5.33
CA SER A 118 2.35 -9.13 6.65
C SER A 118 3.47 -9.50 7.59
N ASP A 119 3.98 -8.54 8.37
CA ASP A 119 4.76 -8.82 9.58
C ASP A 119 3.88 -9.67 10.49
N ASN A 120 3.91 -10.96 10.22
CA ASN A 120 3.45 -12.02 11.10
C ASN A 120 4.68 -12.88 11.36
N MET A 121 5.76 -12.22 11.80
CA MET A 121 6.83 -12.87 12.55
C MET A 121 6.28 -13.17 13.94
N SER A 122 5.37 -14.14 14.04
CA SER A 122 5.27 -14.92 15.26
C SER A 122 6.56 -15.73 15.37
N HIS A 123 7.59 -15.13 15.96
CA HIS A 123 8.74 -15.89 16.43
C HIS A 123 8.21 -16.96 17.39
N PRO A 124 8.49 -18.26 17.15
CA PRO A 124 8.41 -19.22 18.23
C PRO A 124 9.48 -18.78 19.24
N MET A 125 9.05 -18.25 20.39
CA MET A 125 9.93 -18.10 21.54
C MET A 125 10.37 -19.51 21.95
N GLY A 126 11.62 -19.83 21.60
CA GLY A 126 12.29 -21.08 21.91
C GLY A 126 13.78 -20.82 22.02
N ASP A 127 14.26 -20.94 23.26
CA ASP A 127 15.65 -20.93 23.73
C ASP A 127 16.31 -19.56 23.95
N SER A 128 16.16 -19.10 25.20
CA SER A 128 16.91 -18.02 25.81
C SER A 128 18.41 -18.31 25.75
N ARG A 129 19.15 -17.44 25.07
CA ARG A 129 20.54 -17.17 25.44
C ARG A 129 20.67 -15.67 25.61
N ASP A 130 21.14 -15.31 26.79
CA ASP A 130 21.17 -13.97 27.35
C ASP A 130 21.84 -12.99 26.39
N ILE A 131 21.07 -12.02 25.92
CA ILE A 131 21.58 -10.79 25.34
C ILE A 131 21.24 -9.72 26.37
N ASP A 132 22.26 -9.23 27.07
CA ASP A 132 22.18 -8.13 28.03
C ASP A 132 21.80 -6.82 27.31
N THR A 133 20.53 -6.66 26.97
CA THR A 133 19.97 -5.38 26.56
C THR A 133 19.68 -4.56 27.82
N HIS A 134 20.58 -3.62 28.15
CA HIS A 134 20.31 -2.62 29.17
C HIS A 134 19.01 -1.88 28.79
N THR A 135 18.05 -1.86 29.72
CA THR A 135 16.79 -1.16 29.49
C THR A 135 17.02 0.35 29.54
N PRO A 136 16.18 1.18 28.90
CA PRO A 136 16.30 2.64 28.99
C PRO A 136 16.34 3.19 30.42
N ASN A 137 15.74 2.46 31.39
CA ASN A 137 15.79 2.82 32.80
C ASN A 137 17.16 2.57 33.44
N ASP A 138 17.91 1.56 32.99
CA ASP A 138 19.25 1.26 33.51
C ASP A 138 20.26 2.34 33.07
N ILE A 139 20.07 2.89 31.87
CA ILE A 139 20.87 4.00 31.36
C ILE A 139 20.57 5.29 32.15
N GLN A 140 19.30 5.56 32.47
CA GLN A 140 18.93 6.72 33.30
C GLN A 140 19.52 6.63 34.70
N LYS A 141 19.44 5.46 35.34
CA LYS A 141 20.00 5.26 36.68
C LYS A 141 21.52 5.41 36.71
N ALA A 142 22.22 4.90 35.68
CA ALA A 142 23.67 5.06 35.57
C ALA A 142 24.10 6.53 35.33
N ILE A 143 23.26 7.34 34.68
CA ILE A 143 23.51 8.77 34.49
C ILE A 143 23.29 9.53 35.82
N GLU A 144 22.21 9.23 36.54
CA GLU A 144 21.92 9.84 37.86
C GLU A 144 23.01 9.52 38.89
N ASP A 145 23.43 8.25 39.00
CA ASP A 145 24.49 7.83 39.92
C ASP A 145 25.84 8.50 39.60
N LYS A 146 26.08 8.83 38.33
CA LYS A 146 27.31 9.51 37.90
C LYS A 146 27.26 11.01 38.18
N LEU A 147 26.10 11.65 37.98
CA LEU A 147 25.90 13.07 38.33
C LEU A 147 25.99 13.30 39.84
N ASP A 148 25.39 12.42 40.65
CA ASP A 148 25.44 12.51 42.11
C ASP A 148 26.85 12.34 42.67
N LYS A 149 27.70 11.60 41.96
CA LYS A 149 29.11 11.42 42.33
C LYS A 149 29.95 12.65 41.97
N GLU A 150 29.77 13.21 40.77
CA GLU A 150 30.45 14.44 40.35
C GLU A 150 30.06 15.64 41.24
N LEU A 151 28.79 15.77 41.62
CA LEU A 151 28.35 16.83 42.53
C LEU A 151 28.92 16.67 43.95
N LYS A 152 29.12 15.45 44.44
CA LYS A 152 29.73 15.22 45.77
C LYS A 152 31.22 15.51 45.75
N ASP A 153 31.92 15.11 44.69
CA ASP A 153 33.34 15.39 44.53
C ASP A 153 33.62 16.92 44.39
N GLU A 154 32.66 17.72 43.88
CA GLU A 154 32.75 19.19 43.85
C GLU A 154 32.39 19.88 45.18
N LEU A 155 31.61 19.24 46.05
CA LEU A 155 31.18 19.81 47.35
C LEU A 155 32.16 19.50 48.50
N ASP A 156 33.07 18.54 48.32
CA ASP A 156 34.07 18.14 49.31
C ASP A 156 35.42 18.88 49.18
N ASP A 157 35.60 19.79 48.20
CA ASP A 157 36.75 20.71 48.13
C ASP A 157 36.53 21.94 49.01
N ASP A 158 36.45 21.70 50.31
CA ASP A 158 36.48 22.72 51.36
C ASP A 158 37.93 23.23 51.53
N SER A 159 38.47 23.85 50.47
CA SER A 159 39.69 24.66 50.53
C SER A 159 39.34 26.14 50.62
N LEU A 160 38.66 26.51 51.71
CA LEU A 160 38.55 27.92 52.12
C LEU A 160 39.94 28.43 52.54
N PRO A 161 40.49 29.46 51.86
CA PRO A 161 41.67 30.14 52.39
C PRO A 161 41.27 30.93 53.65
N PHE A 162 41.99 30.72 54.74
CA PHE A 162 41.94 31.56 55.94
C PHE A 162 42.37 33.00 55.64
#